data_AF-A0A3N5RQJ4-F1
#
_entry.id   AF-A0A3N5RQJ4-F1
#
_cell.length_a   1.000
_cell.length_b   1.000
_cell.length_c   1.000
_cell.angle_alpha   90.00
_cell.angle_beta   90.00
_cell.angle_gamma   90.00
#
_symmetry.space_group_name_H-M   'P 1'
#
loop_
_entity.id
_entity.type
_entity.pdbx_description
1 polymer ?
#
loop_
_entity_poly.entity_id
_entity_poly.type
_entity_poly.pdbx_seq_one_letter_code
_entity_poly.pdbx_strand_id
1 'polypeptide(L)'
;MGNEILQQIYDCVVNGDQHETAQLVQQAVDSGLSPASILNEGMVAAMAHVGKLFEEGEFYVPEMLIAARAMQAGMGVLKPHLIQSDYKPEGK
;
A
#
# COMPACT_ATOMS: atom_id res chain seq x y z
N MET A 1 16.37 -0.63 6.86
CA MET A 1 15.24 -0.36 7.77
C MET A 1 14.07 0.28 7.05
N GLY A 2 14.14 1.53 6.56
CA GLY A 2 13.00 2.16 5.86
C GLY A 2 12.48 1.35 4.66
N ASN A 3 13.40 0.79 3.86
CA ASN A 3 13.06 -0.01 2.69
C ASN A 3 12.45 -1.39 3.04
N GLU A 4 12.72 -1.93 4.23
CA GLU A 4 12.22 -3.24 4.65
C GLU A 4 10.74 -3.17 5.04
N ILE A 5 10.32 -2.11 5.75
CA ILE A 5 8.91 -1.90 6.10
C ILE A 5 8.08 -1.61 4.85
N LEU A 6 8.61 -0.83 3.90
CA LEU A 6 7.92 -0.57 2.62
C LEU A 6 7.70 -1.87 1.83
N GLN A 7 8.71 -2.75 1.80
CA GLN A 7 8.58 -4.06 1.17
C GLN A 7 7.54 -4.95 1.88
N GLN A 8 7.51 -4.95 3.21
CA GLN A 8 6.50 -5.70 3.96
C GLN A 8 5.08 -5.17 3.67
N ILE A 9 4.89 -3.85 3.63
CA ILE A 9 3.61 -3.25 3.24
C ILE A 9 3.22 -3.69 1.83
N TYR A 10 4.17 -3.69 0.90
CA TYR A 10 3.95 -4.15 -0.46
C TYR A 10 3.46 -5.61 -0.47
N ASP A 11 4.18 -6.51 0.20
CA ASP A 11 3.86 -7.93 0.23
C ASP A 11 2.49 -8.18 0.87
N CYS A 12 2.17 -7.49 1.97
CA CYS A 12 0.86 -7.58 2.61
C CYS A 12 -0.28 -7.09 1.71
N VAL A 13 -0.06 -6.03 0.90
CA VAL A 13 -1.07 -5.56 -0.05
C VAL A 13 -1.26 -6.57 -1.18
N VAL A 14 -0.20 -7.15 -1.72
CA VAL A 14 -0.28 -8.20 -2.76
C VAL A 14 -1.02 -9.43 -2.24
N ASN A 15 -0.73 -9.86 -1.01
CA ASN A 15 -1.35 -11.02 -0.37
C ASN A 15 -2.76 -10.75 0.16
N GLY A 16 -3.15 -9.47 0.33
CA GLY A 16 -4.48 -9.11 0.82
C GLY A 16 -4.63 -9.01 2.32
N ASP A 17 -3.53 -8.91 3.06
CA ASP A 17 -3.50 -8.92 4.52
C ASP A 17 -3.88 -7.56 5.09
N GLN A 18 -5.19 -7.30 5.20
CA GLN A 18 -5.74 -6.00 5.62
C GLN A 18 -5.24 -5.53 6.98
N HIS A 19 -5.24 -6.43 7.98
CA HIS A 19 -4.88 -6.08 9.35
C HIS A 19 -3.40 -5.72 9.45
N GLU A 20 -2.54 -6.56 8.88
CA GLU A 20 -1.09 -6.36 8.89
C GLU A 20 -0.70 -5.13 8.05
N THR A 21 -1.34 -4.91 6.90
CA THR A 21 -1.15 -3.70 6.10
C THR A 21 -1.39 -2.44 6.93
N ALA A 22 -2.51 -2.36 7.66
CA ALA A 22 -2.81 -1.19 8.48
C ALA A 22 -1.79 -0.99 9.62
N GLN A 23 -1.35 -2.10 10.25
CA GLN A 23 -0.35 -2.05 11.32
C GLN A 23 1.03 -1.59 10.81
N LEU A 24 1.50 -2.14 9.69
CA LEU A 24 2.78 -1.77 9.09
C LEU A 24 2.77 -0.34 8.57
N VAL A 25 1.66 0.13 7.99
CA VAL A 25 1.50 1.54 7.58
C VAL A 25 1.61 2.46 8.79
N GLN A 26 0.95 2.15 9.91
CA GLN A 26 1.09 2.93 11.14
C GLN A 26 2.54 2.93 11.63
N GLN A 27 3.17 1.76 11.69
CA GLN A 27 4.56 1.62 12.10
C GLN A 27 5.52 2.42 11.20
N ALA A 28 5.28 2.43 9.89
CA ALA A 28 6.07 3.19 8.94
C ALA A 28 5.98 4.70 9.22
N VAL A 29 4.76 5.21 9.42
CA VAL A 29 4.52 6.60 9.79
C VAL A 29 5.20 6.94 11.12
N ASP A 30 5.05 6.10 12.14
CA ASP A 30 5.65 6.30 13.47
C ASP A 30 7.18 6.26 13.42
N SER A 31 7.74 5.53 12.45
CA SER A 31 9.19 5.48 12.17
C SER A 31 9.70 6.68 11.38
N GLY A 32 8.83 7.64 11.04
CA GLY A 32 9.19 8.86 10.32
C GLY A 32 9.34 8.68 8.81
N LEU A 33 8.86 7.57 8.23
CA LEU A 33 8.82 7.42 6.77
C LEU A 33 7.84 8.43 6.17
N SER A 34 8.17 8.92 4.97
CA SER A 34 7.30 9.88 4.29
C SER A 34 5.98 9.22 3.91
N PRO A 35 4.81 9.86 4.17
CA PRO A 35 3.53 9.29 3.75
C PRO A 35 3.44 9.06 2.24
N ALA A 36 4.13 9.89 1.45
CA ALA A 36 4.26 9.73 0.01
C ALA A 36 5.00 8.43 -0.37
N SER A 37 6.12 8.11 0.27
CA SER A 37 6.85 6.87 0.05
C SER A 37 6.03 5.65 0.44
N ILE A 38 5.34 5.69 1.59
CA ILE A 38 4.47 4.59 2.03
C ILE A 38 3.38 4.32 1.00
N LEU A 39 2.75 5.38 0.50
CA LEU A 39 1.73 5.28 -0.54
C LEU A 39 2.31 4.75 -1.85
N ASN A 40 3.33 5.40 -2.41
CA ASN A 40 3.79 5.16 -3.77
C ASN A 40 4.62 3.87 -3.87
N GLU A 41 5.58 3.68 -2.97
CA GLU A 41 6.53 2.57 -3.00
C GLU A 41 5.96 1.31 -2.33
N GLY A 42 5.12 1.47 -1.30
CA GLY A 42 4.46 0.34 -0.64
C GLY A 42 3.17 -0.08 -1.35
N MET A 43 2.18 0.82 -1.38
CA MET A 43 0.80 0.44 -1.71
C MET A 43 0.46 0.53 -3.20
N VAL A 44 0.87 1.61 -3.88
CA VAL A 44 0.60 1.81 -5.32
C VAL A 44 1.43 0.84 -6.15
N ALA A 45 2.71 0.66 -5.82
CA ALA A 45 3.55 -0.34 -6.46
C ALA A 45 2.96 -1.76 -6.32
N ALA A 46 2.45 -2.12 -5.14
CA ALA A 46 1.79 -3.41 -4.92
C ALA A 46 0.55 -3.57 -5.80
N MET A 47 -0.31 -2.56 -5.87
CA MET A 47 -1.51 -2.62 -6.74
C MET A 47 -1.17 -2.68 -8.22
N ALA A 48 -0.10 -1.98 -8.66
CA ALA A 48 0.39 -2.10 -10.04
C ALA A 48 0.87 -3.53 -10.33
N HIS A 49 1.54 -4.18 -9.38
CA HIS A 49 1.95 -5.57 -9.51
C HIS A 49 0.77 -6.54 -9.55
N VAL A 50 -0.22 -6.37 -8.67
CA VAL A 50 -1.48 -7.13 -8.69
C VAL A 50 -2.18 -7.00 -10.04
N GLY A 51 -2.21 -5.78 -10.61
CA GLY A 51 -2.74 -5.54 -11.95
C GLY A 51 -1.99 -6.32 -13.03
N LYS A 52 -0.65 -6.34 -12.97
CA LYS A 52 0.17 -7.13 -13.88
C LYS A 52 -0.11 -8.64 -13.76
N LEU A 53 -0.20 -9.17 -12.54
CA LEU A 53 -0.51 -10.59 -12.31
C LEU A 53 -1.89 -10.97 -12.85
N PHE A 54 -2.86 -10.04 -12.78
CA PHE A 54 -4.18 -10.23 -13.38
C PHE A 54 -4.11 -10.25 -14.91
N GLU A 55 -3.35 -9.34 -15.53
CA GLU A 55 -3.13 -9.33 -16.98
C GLU A 55 -2.41 -10.60 -17.49
N GLU A 56 -1.52 -11.16 -16.68
CA GLU A 56 -0.79 -12.40 -16.97
C GLU A 56 -1.64 -13.66 -16.71
N GLY A 57 -2.83 -13.53 -16.11
CA GLY A 57 -3.74 -14.63 -15.80
C GLY A 57 -3.38 -15.43 -14.55
N GLU A 58 -2.44 -14.93 -13.74
CA GLU A 58 -2.02 -15.51 -12.46
C GLU A 58 -2.97 -15.12 -11.32
N PHE A 59 -3.51 -13.89 -11.36
CA PHE A 59 -4.53 -13.41 -10.43
C PHE A 59 -5.89 -13.31 -11.11
N TYR A 60 -6.97 -13.50 -10.35
CA TYR A 60 -8.33 -13.29 -10.82
C TYR A 60 -9.01 -12.18 -10.03
N VAL A 61 -10.28 -11.92 -10.35
CA VAL A 61 -11.08 -10.87 -9.71
C VAL A 61 -11.12 -11.01 -8.17
N PRO A 62 -11.26 -12.22 -7.57
CA PRO A 62 -11.22 -12.36 -6.11
C PRO A 62 -9.93 -11.84 -5.47
N GLU A 63 -8.77 -12.16 -6.05
CA GLU A 63 -7.46 -11.74 -5.57
C GLU A 63 -7.31 -10.21 -5.69
N MET A 64 -7.73 -9.63 -6.80
CA MET A 64 -7.75 -8.18 -6.97
C MET A 64 -8.62 -7.48 -5.91
N LEU A 65 -9.80 -8.03 -5.60
CA LEU A 65 -10.70 -7.47 -4.59
C LEU A 65 -10.09 -7.57 -3.18
N ILE A 66 -9.39 -8.67 -2.89
CA ILE A 66 -8.72 -8.89 -1.61
C ILE A 66 -7.56 -7.90 -1.43
N ALA A 67 -6.69 -7.76 -2.44
CA ALA A 67 -5.60 -6.77 -2.45
C ALA A 67 -6.13 -5.33 -2.32
N ALA A 68 -7.20 -5.00 -3.05
CA ALA A 68 -7.84 -3.69 -2.97
C ALA A 68 -8.35 -3.39 -1.55
N ARG A 69 -8.92 -4.38 -0.84
CA ARG A 69 -9.34 -4.19 0.55
C ARG A 69 -8.15 -3.98 1.49
N ALA A 70 -7.02 -4.66 1.28
CA ALA A 70 -5.80 -4.42 2.03
C ALA A 70 -5.28 -3.00 1.83
N MET A 71 -5.26 -2.54 0.58
CA MET A 71 -4.95 -1.15 0.25
C MET A 71 -5.91 -0.17 0.97
N GLN A 72 -7.22 -0.43 0.98
CA GLN A 72 -8.18 0.44 1.69
C GLN A 72 -7.90 0.51 3.19
N ALA A 73 -7.53 -0.62 3.83
CA ALA A 73 -7.18 -0.64 5.25
C ALA A 73 -5.95 0.22 5.55
N GLY A 74 -4.87 0.09 4.75
CA GLY A 74 -3.70 0.97 4.86
C GLY A 74 -4.04 2.44 4.60
N MET A 75 -4.93 2.72 3.65
CA MET A 75 -5.34 4.08 3.31
C MET A 75 -6.13 4.76 4.43
N GLY A 76 -6.91 3.99 5.19
CA GLY A 76 -7.60 4.49 6.37
C GLY A 76 -6.64 5.08 7.42
N VAL A 77 -5.45 4.49 7.53
CA VAL A 77 -4.38 4.96 8.42
C VAL A 77 -3.61 6.11 7.79
N LEU A 78 -3.22 5.98 6.52
CA LEU A 78 -2.28 6.91 5.87
C LEU A 78 -2.90 8.28 5.51
N LYS A 79 -4.21 8.30 5.21
CA LYS A 79 -4.93 9.50 4.75
C LYS A 79 -4.75 10.75 5.63
N PRO A 80 -4.92 10.73 6.97
CA PRO A 80 -4.68 11.91 7.80
C PRO A 80 -3.25 12.45 7.70
N HIS A 81 -2.26 11.58 7.50
CA HIS A 81 -0.86 11.98 7.37
C HIS A 81 -0.55 12.60 6.00
N LEU A 82 -1.16 12.09 4.93
CA LEU A 82 -1.03 12.67 3.59
C LEU A 82 -1.56 14.11 3.52
N ILE A 83 -2.70 14.37 4.15
CA ILE A 83 -3.30 15.73 4.20
C ILE A 83 -2.40 16.69 4.97
N GLN A 84 -1.81 16.25 6.09
CA GLN A 84 -0.87 17.07 6.86
C GLN A 84 0.45 17.32 6.12
N SER A 85 0.82 16.45 5.18
CA SER A 85 2.08 16.52 4.44
C SER A 85 1.99 17.37 3.16
N ASP A 86 0.85 18.03 2.88
CA ASP A 86 0.57 18.74 1.61
C ASP A 86 0.83 17.86 0.37
N TYR A 87 0.54 16.55 0.49
CA TYR A 87 0.78 15.59 -0.58
C TYR A 87 -0.08 15.91 -1.79
N LYS A 88 0.56 16.26 -2.92
CA LYS A 88 -0.09 16.37 -4.22
C LYS A 88 0.02 15.02 -4.91
N PRO A 89 -1.09 14.32 -5.16
CA PRO A 89 -1.04 13.12 -5.99
C PRO A 89 -0.43 13.49 -7.35
N GLU A 90 0.60 12.77 -7.77
CA GLU A 90 1.21 12.90 -9.09
C GLU A 90 0.22 12.41 -10.16
N GLY A 91 -0.77 13.24 -10.47
CA GLY A 91 -1.63 13.05 -11.64
C GLY A 91 -0.97 13.64 -12.87
N LYS A 92 -0.78 12.82 -13.91
CA LYS A 92 -0.73 13.29 -15.29
C LYS A 92 -2.08 13.06 -15.95
#